data_AF-A0A921SX03-F1
#
_entry.id   AF-A0A921SX03-F1
#
_cell.length_a   1.000
_cell.length_b   1.000
_cell.length_c   1.000
_cell.angle_alpha   90.00
_cell.angle_beta   90.00
_cell.angle_gamma   90.00
#
_symmetry.space_group_name_H-M   'P 1'
#
loop_
_entity.id
_entity.type
_entity.pdbx_description
1 polymer ?
#
loop_
_entity_poly.entity_id
_entity_poly.type
_entity_poly.pdbx_seq_one_letter_code
_entity_poly.pdbx_strand_id
1 'polypeptide(L)'
;VPGRNIGGTEAVLIVTAMMVETEDATQVRLPVARGWLPAEELTGADGHIDPSLAPAPPQGEVEITGRLEASEAASGGVSGGVASEVATPLLVNEWGSPMYSGFVSLEEPGGGLQPLPAAESEFSRGLDWQNIGYSLQWVLFGAFFLYLWWRSVRAAHLDEIADRREALERMLEDSKTDASSSTTSPTTVPATAGPTPDKDV
;
A
#
# COMPACT_ATOMS: atom_id res chain seq x y z
N VAL A 1 -15.37 -12.77 27.77
CA VAL A 1 -13.95 -12.62 27.43
C VAL A 1 -13.35 -11.53 28.31
N PRO A 2 -12.63 -11.90 29.39
CA PRO A 2 -12.08 -10.97 30.37
C PRO A 2 -10.76 -10.33 29.89
N GLY A 3 -10.12 -9.55 30.76
CA GLY A 3 -8.80 -8.96 30.49
C GLY A 3 -8.81 -7.81 29.48
N ARG A 4 -9.98 -7.19 29.26
CA ARG A 4 -10.08 -5.96 28.46
C ARG A 4 -9.89 -4.75 29.35
N ASN A 5 -9.32 -3.69 28.79
CA ASN A 5 -9.30 -2.38 29.42
C ASN A 5 -9.98 -1.38 28.48
N ILE A 6 -11.14 -0.88 28.88
CA ILE A 6 -11.95 0.05 28.10
C ILE A 6 -12.12 1.32 28.91
N GLY A 7 -11.52 2.43 28.46
CA GLY A 7 -11.62 3.72 29.17
C GLY A 7 -11.01 3.70 30.58
N GLY A 8 -10.05 2.82 30.87
CA GLY A 8 -9.46 2.66 32.21
C GLY A 8 -10.19 1.66 33.10
N THR A 9 -11.32 1.10 32.64
CA THR A 9 -12.09 0.09 33.37
C THR A 9 -11.70 -1.31 32.92
N GLU A 10 -11.42 -2.20 33.88
CA GLU A 10 -11.29 -3.62 33.59
C GLU A 10 -12.65 -4.17 33.17
N ALA A 11 -12.71 -4.71 31.96
CA ALA A 11 -13.95 -5.05 31.29
C ALA A 11 -13.96 -6.50 30.83
N VAL A 12 -15.16 -7.05 30.77
CA VAL A 12 -15.43 -8.37 30.20
C VAL A 12 -16.37 -8.18 29.02
N LEU A 13 -15.93 -8.61 27.84
CA LEU A 13 -16.79 -8.65 26.65
C LEU A 13 -17.75 -9.83 26.74
N ILE A 14 -19.01 -9.57 26.43
CA ILE A 14 -20.06 -10.58 26.34
C ILE A 14 -20.21 -10.99 24.88
N VAL A 15 -19.99 -12.27 24.59
CA VAL A 15 -20.03 -12.83 23.25
C VAL A 15 -21.04 -13.96 23.21
N THR A 16 -21.90 -13.97 22.18
CA THR A 16 -22.94 -14.98 21.99
C THR A 16 -22.93 -15.48 20.55
N ALA A 17 -23.33 -16.73 20.34
CA ALA A 17 -23.55 -17.27 18.99
C ALA A 17 -24.95 -16.86 18.49
N MET A 18 -25.00 -16.17 17.36
CA MET A 18 -26.22 -15.97 16.58
C MET A 18 -26.29 -17.04 15.49
N MET A 19 -27.46 -17.65 15.29
CA MET A 19 -27.70 -18.52 14.15
C MET A 19 -28.16 -17.67 12.97
N VAL A 20 -27.47 -17.79 11.83
CA VAL A 20 -27.84 -17.13 10.58
C VAL A 20 -28.22 -18.21 9.58
N GLU A 21 -29.39 -18.08 8.97
CA GLU A 21 -29.82 -18.94 7.87
C GLU A 21 -29.34 -18.33 6.55
N THR A 22 -28.62 -19.11 5.75
CA THR A 22 -28.17 -18.69 4.42
C THR A 22 -29.27 -18.95 3.37
N GLU A 23 -29.09 -18.40 2.17
CA GLU A 23 -30.01 -18.62 1.03
C GLU A 23 -30.22 -20.11 0.71
N ASP A 24 -29.21 -20.95 0.98
CA ASP A 24 -29.27 -22.41 0.80
C ASP A 24 -29.88 -23.15 2.02
N ALA A 25 -30.58 -22.45 2.91
CA ALA A 25 -31.14 -22.95 4.16
C ALA A 25 -30.11 -23.60 5.11
N THR A 26 -28.82 -23.23 4.99
CA THR A 26 -27.78 -23.69 5.90
C THR A 26 -27.72 -22.79 7.12
N GLN A 27 -27.74 -23.38 8.30
CA GLN A 27 -27.60 -22.65 9.55
C GLN A 27 -26.13 -22.49 9.93
N VAL A 28 -25.62 -21.26 9.92
CA VAL A 28 -24.23 -20.92 10.24
C VAL A 28 -24.18 -20.08 11.50
N ARG A 29 -23.25 -20.39 12.41
CA ARG A 29 -23.03 -19.59 13.62
C ARG A 29 -22.23 -18.34 13.30
N LEU A 30 -22.73 -17.20 13.73
CA LEU A 30 -22.04 -15.92 13.74
C LEU A 30 -21.72 -15.55 15.19
N PRO A 31 -20.46 -15.53 15.60
CA PRO A 31 -20.07 -14.93 16.87
C PRO A 31 -20.43 -13.43 16.90
N VAL A 32 -21.11 -12.99 17.96
CA VAL A 32 -21.53 -11.60 18.15
C VAL A 32 -21.02 -11.11 19.50
N ALA A 33 -20.11 -10.13 19.48
CA ALA A 33 -19.73 -9.36 20.64
C ALA A 33 -20.82 -8.32 20.92
N ARG A 34 -21.66 -8.61 21.92
CA ARG A 34 -22.87 -7.83 22.22
C ARG A 34 -22.61 -6.51 22.95
N GLY A 35 -21.46 -6.40 23.61
CA GLY A 35 -21.12 -5.30 24.49
C GLY A 35 -20.17 -5.76 25.59
N TRP A 36 -19.94 -4.90 26.57
CA TRP A 36 -19.11 -5.21 27.74
C TRP A 36 -19.77 -4.77 29.04
N LEU A 37 -19.29 -5.33 30.14
CA LEU A 37 -19.56 -4.87 31.50
C LEU A 37 -18.25 -4.79 32.29
N PRO A 38 -18.18 -3.94 33.33
CA PRO A 38 -17.08 -3.97 34.30
C PRO A 38 -16.87 -5.38 34.84
N ALA A 39 -15.62 -5.80 34.99
CA ALA A 39 -15.30 -7.16 35.46
C ALA A 39 -15.88 -7.45 36.84
N GLU A 40 -15.93 -6.45 37.71
CA GLU A 40 -16.55 -6.51 39.04
C GLU A 40 -18.03 -6.89 39.02
N GLU A 41 -18.79 -6.52 37.97
CA GLU A 41 -20.21 -6.89 37.84
C GLU A 41 -20.40 -8.37 37.44
N LEU A 42 -19.36 -8.98 36.88
CA LEU A 42 -19.37 -10.36 36.41
C LEU A 42 -18.48 -11.27 37.25
N THR A 43 -17.95 -10.77 38.36
CA THR A 43 -17.12 -11.56 39.27
C THR A 43 -18.00 -12.18 40.35
N GLY A 44 -18.02 -13.51 40.40
CA GLY A 44 -18.74 -14.28 41.42
C GLY A 44 -18.10 -14.17 42.81
N ALA A 45 -18.77 -14.77 43.80
CA ALA A 45 -18.30 -14.77 45.19
C ALA A 45 -16.96 -15.50 45.40
N ASP A 46 -16.56 -16.34 44.44
CA ASP A 46 -15.28 -17.06 44.40
C ASP A 46 -14.13 -16.22 43.82
N GLY A 47 -14.41 -14.99 43.38
CA GLY A 47 -13.42 -14.08 42.78
C GLY A 47 -13.11 -14.40 41.32
N HIS A 48 -13.88 -15.29 40.68
CA HIS A 48 -13.74 -15.62 39.26
C HIS A 48 -14.87 -15.03 38.44
N ILE A 49 -14.65 -14.87 37.14
CA ILE A 49 -15.71 -14.45 36.22
C ILE A 49 -16.77 -15.55 36.16
N ASP A 50 -18.01 -15.17 36.48
CA ASP A 50 -19.20 -16.01 36.40
C ASP A 50 -20.05 -15.57 35.19
N PRO A 51 -20.05 -16.34 34.09
CA PRO A 51 -20.85 -16.02 32.91
C PRO A 51 -22.36 -15.97 33.15
N SER A 52 -22.86 -16.58 34.23
CA SER A 52 -24.29 -16.56 34.54
C SER A 52 -24.80 -15.19 35.00
N LEU A 53 -23.89 -14.29 35.40
CA LEU A 53 -24.18 -12.90 35.73
C LEU A 53 -24.36 -12.02 34.48
N ALA A 54 -23.96 -12.51 33.30
CA ALA A 54 -24.11 -11.76 32.06
C ALA A 54 -25.59 -11.66 31.63
N PRO A 55 -26.04 -10.49 31.12
CA PRO A 55 -27.39 -10.35 30.56
C PRO A 55 -27.67 -11.38 29.47
N ALA A 56 -28.77 -12.12 29.62
CA ALA A 56 -29.19 -13.14 28.66
C ALA A 56 -29.31 -12.55 27.23
N PRO A 57 -28.98 -13.34 26.19
CA PRO A 57 -29.25 -12.94 24.82
C PRO A 57 -30.75 -12.77 24.56
N PRO A 58 -31.13 -11.84 23.67
CA PRO A 58 -32.48 -11.81 23.11
C PRO A 58 -32.87 -13.19 22.54
N GLN A 59 -34.15 -13.53 22.64
CA GLN A 59 -34.68 -14.78 22.11
C GLN A 59 -35.44 -14.52 20.81
N GLY A 60 -35.47 -15.53 19.95
CA GLY A 60 -36.18 -15.47 18.66
C GLY A 60 -35.37 -14.82 17.56
N GLU A 61 -36.08 -14.37 16.52
CA GLU A 61 -35.50 -13.69 15.38
C GLU A 61 -35.17 -12.24 15.73
N VAL A 62 -33.92 -11.84 15.45
CA VAL A 62 -33.42 -10.50 15.74
C VAL A 62 -32.64 -9.97 14.55
N GLU A 63 -32.80 -8.69 14.28
CA GLU A 63 -31.95 -7.94 13.36
C GLU A 63 -30.84 -7.27 14.18
N ILE A 64 -29.60 -7.38 13.72
CA ILE A 64 -28.45 -6.76 14.35
C ILE A 64 -27.73 -5.85 13.37
N THR A 65 -27.24 -4.72 13.87
CA THR A 65 -26.31 -3.85 13.15
C THR A 65 -25.02 -3.75 13.94
N GLY A 66 -23.90 -3.86 13.24
CA GLY A 66 -22.60 -3.93 13.87
C GLY A 66 -21.47 -3.94 12.86
N ARG A 67 -20.26 -3.85 13.37
CA ARG A 67 -19.03 -3.94 12.58
C ARG A 67 -18.57 -5.37 12.49
N LEU A 68 -18.22 -5.80 11.28
CA LEU A 68 -17.55 -7.07 11.06
C LEU A 68 -16.07 -6.94 11.44
N GLU A 69 -15.64 -7.77 12.39
CA GLU A 69 -14.28 -7.84 12.90
C GLU A 69 -13.62 -9.16 12.51
N ALA A 70 -12.30 -9.12 12.30
CA ALA A 70 -11.52 -10.32 12.11
C ALA A 70 -11.46 -11.14 13.41
N SER A 71 -11.36 -12.46 13.30
CA SER A 71 -11.08 -13.31 14.46
C SER A 71 -9.80 -12.86 15.15
N GLU A 72 -9.83 -12.78 16.49
CA GLU A 72 -8.61 -12.62 17.27
C GLU A 72 -7.71 -13.86 17.15
N ALA A 73 -6.43 -13.69 17.47
CA ALA A 73 -5.50 -14.79 17.58
C ALA A 73 -5.87 -15.65 18.80
N ALA A 74 -5.93 -16.97 18.59
CA ALA A 74 -6.15 -17.90 19.69
C ALA A 74 -4.82 -18.15 20.41
N SER A 75 -4.73 -17.73 21.68
CA SER A 75 -3.58 -18.02 22.55
C SER A 75 -3.96 -18.79 23.81
N GLY A 76 -5.21 -18.64 24.26
CA GLY A 76 -5.71 -19.34 25.44
C GLY A 76 -6.70 -20.45 25.09
N GLY A 77 -7.77 -20.53 25.88
CA GLY A 77 -8.80 -21.55 25.75
C GLY A 77 -10.17 -21.03 26.17
N VAL A 78 -11.13 -21.95 26.24
CA VAL A 78 -12.45 -21.71 26.81
C VAL A 78 -12.61 -22.62 28.02
N SER A 79 -12.99 -22.05 29.17
CA SER A 79 -13.26 -22.79 30.39
C SER A 79 -14.53 -22.27 31.04
N GLY A 80 -15.51 -23.15 31.27
CA GLY A 80 -16.75 -22.80 31.95
C GLY A 80 -17.52 -21.64 31.30
N GLY A 81 -17.48 -21.51 29.96
CA GLY A 81 -18.11 -20.40 29.24
C GLY A 81 -17.28 -19.10 29.21
N VAL A 82 -16.09 -19.09 29.79
CA VAL A 82 -15.15 -17.96 29.74
C VAL A 82 -14.06 -18.26 28.70
N ALA A 83 -14.08 -17.55 27.58
CA ALA A 83 -13.03 -17.59 26.56
C ALA A 83 -11.96 -16.52 26.81
N SER A 84 -10.69 -16.85 26.53
CA SER A 84 -9.54 -15.92 26.64
C SER A 84 -9.56 -14.81 25.60
N GLU A 85 -10.00 -15.12 24.38
CA GLU A 85 -10.05 -14.20 23.23
C GLU A 85 -11.36 -14.37 22.45
N VAL A 86 -11.75 -13.37 21.66
CA VAL A 86 -12.86 -13.48 20.68
C VAL A 86 -12.31 -14.16 19.41
N ALA A 87 -11.82 -15.39 19.58
CA ALA A 87 -11.15 -16.15 18.55
C ALA A 87 -12.07 -17.27 18.05
N THR A 88 -12.45 -17.23 16.77
CA THR A 88 -13.31 -18.23 16.16
C THR A 88 -12.78 -19.68 16.26
N PRO A 89 -11.44 -19.95 16.23
CA PRO A 89 -10.92 -21.30 16.48
C PRO A 89 -11.14 -21.79 17.92
N LEU A 90 -11.29 -20.88 18.89
CA LEU A 90 -11.66 -21.26 20.26
C LEU A 90 -13.16 -21.50 20.36
N LEU A 91 -13.96 -20.57 19.82
CA LEU A 91 -15.42 -20.59 19.93
C LEU A 91 -16.05 -21.74 19.14
N VAL A 92 -15.45 -22.18 18.03
CA VAL A 92 -15.95 -23.33 17.26
C VAL A 92 -15.87 -24.64 18.04
N ASN A 93 -14.93 -24.77 18.98
CA ASN A 93 -14.85 -25.96 19.82
C ASN A 93 -15.95 -26.00 20.88
N GLU A 94 -16.44 -24.82 21.31
CA GLU A 94 -17.51 -24.69 22.29
C GLU A 94 -18.90 -24.79 21.63
N TRP A 95 -19.09 -24.09 20.51
CA TRP A 95 -20.41 -23.95 19.88
C TRP A 95 -20.62 -24.87 18.67
N GLY A 96 -19.55 -25.38 18.06
CA GLY A 96 -19.59 -26.23 16.88
C GLY A 96 -19.62 -25.48 15.54
N SER A 97 -19.47 -26.23 14.46
CA SER A 97 -19.51 -25.77 13.07
C SER A 97 -20.89 -26.01 12.42
N PRO A 98 -21.22 -25.36 11.28
CA PRO A 98 -20.44 -24.34 10.57
C PRO A 98 -20.46 -22.97 11.28
N MET A 99 -19.36 -22.21 11.16
CA MET A 99 -19.18 -20.91 11.81
C MET A 99 -18.47 -19.93 10.87
N TYR A 100 -18.83 -18.65 10.91
CA TYR A 100 -18.07 -17.59 10.23
C TYR A 100 -16.66 -17.44 10.82
N SER A 101 -15.69 -17.03 9.99
CA SER A 101 -14.28 -16.88 10.40
C SER A 101 -13.96 -15.58 11.14
N GLY A 102 -14.99 -14.82 11.52
CA GLY A 102 -14.89 -13.53 12.21
C GLY A 102 -16.06 -13.35 13.17
N PHE A 103 -16.21 -12.15 13.71
CA PHE A 103 -17.29 -11.84 14.63
C PHE A 103 -17.87 -10.45 14.34
N VAL A 104 -19.10 -10.22 14.78
CA VAL A 104 -19.73 -8.88 14.69
C VAL A 104 -19.67 -8.21 16.05
N SER A 105 -19.19 -6.98 16.12
CA SER A 105 -19.34 -6.11 17.28
C SER A 105 -20.57 -5.23 17.13
N LEU A 106 -21.50 -5.30 18.08
CA LEU A 106 -22.73 -4.52 18.00
C LEU A 106 -22.45 -3.03 18.17
N GLU A 107 -23.09 -2.21 17.35
CA GLU A 107 -23.07 -0.75 17.50
C GLU A 107 -23.95 -0.32 18.68
N GLU A 108 -25.16 -0.87 18.75
CA GLU A 108 -26.12 -0.58 19.82
C GLU A 108 -26.33 -1.83 20.68
N PRO A 109 -25.70 -1.89 21.87
CA PRO A 109 -25.86 -3.01 22.78
C PRO A 109 -27.25 -2.99 23.46
N GLY A 110 -27.90 -4.16 23.52
CA GLY A 110 -29.13 -4.36 24.27
C GLY A 110 -28.89 -4.99 25.65
N GLY A 111 -29.84 -4.79 26.59
CA GLY A 111 -29.86 -5.51 27.87
C GLY A 111 -28.90 -4.97 28.93
N GLY A 112 -28.65 -3.65 28.95
CA GLY A 112 -27.80 -3.01 29.96
C GLY A 112 -26.29 -3.11 29.71
N LEU A 113 -25.90 -3.74 28.59
CA LEU A 113 -24.51 -3.83 28.16
C LEU A 113 -23.99 -2.46 27.68
N GLN A 114 -22.71 -2.18 27.93
CA GLN A 114 -22.04 -0.98 27.42
C GLN A 114 -21.55 -1.19 25.97
N PRO A 115 -21.55 -0.13 25.13
CA PRO A 115 -21.17 -0.25 23.73
C PRO A 115 -19.68 -0.55 23.61
N LEU A 116 -19.31 -1.39 22.65
CA LEU A 116 -17.89 -1.60 22.35
C LEU A 116 -17.28 -0.28 21.86
N PRO A 117 -16.04 0.04 22.27
CA PRO A 117 -15.35 1.20 21.72
C PRO A 117 -15.26 1.08 20.20
N ALA A 118 -15.37 2.22 19.52
CA ALA A 118 -15.03 2.31 18.11
C ALA A 118 -13.60 1.76 17.93
N ALA A 119 -13.34 1.04 16.83
CA ALA A 119 -11.95 0.79 16.45
C ALA A 119 -11.31 2.15 16.25
N GLU A 120 -10.51 2.57 17.23
CA GLU A 120 -9.56 3.64 17.01
C GLU A 120 -8.58 3.09 15.99
N SER A 121 -8.81 3.42 14.72
CA SER A 121 -7.79 3.25 13.69
C SER A 121 -6.51 3.84 14.26
N GLU A 122 -5.40 3.11 14.24
CA GLU A 122 -4.12 3.66 14.70
C GLU A 122 -3.74 4.95 13.95
N PHE A 123 -4.36 5.22 12.79
CA PHE A 123 -4.28 6.51 12.09
C PHE A 123 -4.85 7.70 12.88
N SER A 124 -5.76 7.47 13.83
CA SER A 124 -6.35 8.53 14.64
C SER A 124 -5.39 9.07 15.71
N ARG A 125 -4.24 8.40 15.94
CA ARG A 125 -3.19 8.89 16.84
C ARG A 125 -2.24 9.88 16.13
N GLY A 126 -2.76 11.07 15.85
CA GLY A 126 -1.94 12.26 15.53
C GLY A 126 -1.16 12.19 14.21
N LEU A 127 -0.55 13.31 13.83
CA LEU A 127 0.29 13.34 12.64
C LEU A 127 1.49 12.39 12.80
N ASP A 128 1.53 11.33 12.00
CA ASP A 128 2.67 10.44 11.92
C ASP A 128 3.84 11.13 11.20
N TRP A 129 4.80 11.62 11.99
CA TRP A 129 6.02 12.26 11.49
C TRP A 129 6.85 11.35 10.58
N GLN A 130 6.75 10.02 10.72
CA GLN A 130 7.42 9.08 9.83
C GLN A 130 6.81 9.12 8.43
N ASN A 131 5.48 9.13 8.35
CA ASN A 131 4.76 9.23 7.08
C ASN A 131 5.02 10.58 6.39
N ILE A 132 5.11 11.68 7.15
CA ILE A 132 5.47 12.99 6.60
C ILE A 132 6.90 12.99 6.07
N GLY A 133 7.85 12.45 6.85
CA GLY A 133 9.24 12.33 6.42
C GLY A 133 9.38 11.50 5.13
N TYR A 134 8.66 10.39 5.06
CA TYR A 134 8.59 9.54 3.86
C TYR A 134 8.00 10.29 2.66
N SER A 135 6.92 11.03 2.86
CA SER A 135 6.29 11.84 1.81
C SER A 135 7.22 12.93 1.28
N LEU A 136 7.94 13.62 2.17
CA LEU A 136 8.94 14.63 1.79
C LEU A 136 10.12 14.00 1.03
N GLN A 137 10.58 12.83 1.46
CA GLN A 137 11.67 12.12 0.81
C GLN A 137 11.37 11.83 -0.67
N TRP A 138 10.14 11.39 -0.98
CA TRP A 138 9.74 11.14 -2.38
C TRP A 138 9.79 12.39 -3.24
N VAL A 139 9.35 13.52 -2.71
CA VAL A 139 9.42 14.81 -3.44
C VAL A 139 10.88 15.18 -3.71
N LEU A 140 11.77 15.01 -2.72
CA LEU A 140 13.20 15.28 -2.88
C LEU A 140 13.85 14.36 -3.93
N PHE A 141 13.55 13.05 -3.91
CA PHE A 141 14.04 12.13 -4.93
C PHE A 141 13.48 12.44 -6.32
N GLY A 142 12.19 12.75 -6.43
CA GLY A 142 11.58 13.18 -7.69
C GLY A 142 12.24 14.43 -8.26
N ALA A 143 12.44 15.45 -7.42
CA ALA A 143 13.12 16.69 -7.81
C ALA A 143 14.58 16.45 -8.21
N PHE A 144 15.32 15.65 -7.43
CA PHE A 144 16.70 15.29 -7.73
C PHE A 144 16.81 14.52 -9.05
N PHE A 145 15.92 13.56 -9.29
CA PHE A 145 15.90 12.79 -10.53
C PHE A 145 15.56 13.67 -11.74
N LEU A 146 14.55 14.53 -11.64
CA LEU A 146 14.20 15.50 -12.69
C LEU A 146 15.36 16.46 -12.99
N TYR A 147 16.05 16.93 -11.95
CA TYR A 147 17.24 17.78 -12.11
C TYR A 147 18.37 17.05 -12.84
N LEU A 148 18.70 15.81 -12.44
CA LEU A 148 19.73 15.03 -13.12
C LEU A 148 19.36 14.72 -14.57
N TRP A 149 18.09 14.39 -14.84
CA TRP A 149 17.61 14.17 -16.19
C TRP A 149 17.76 15.43 -17.05
N TRP A 150 17.26 16.58 -16.59
CA TRP A 150 17.41 17.85 -17.29
C TRP A 150 18.89 18.20 -17.52
N ARG A 151 19.74 18.02 -16.51
CA ARG A 151 21.18 18.26 -16.60
C ARG A 151 21.83 17.34 -17.64
N SER A 152 21.45 16.07 -17.69
CA SER A 152 21.96 15.09 -18.65
C SER A 152 21.55 15.43 -20.08
N VAL A 153 20.28 15.80 -20.30
CA VAL A 153 19.76 16.22 -21.62
C VAL A 153 20.46 17.49 -22.08
N ARG A 154 20.62 18.47 -21.19
CA ARG A 154 21.33 19.72 -21.50
C ARG A 154 22.81 19.50 -21.80
N ALA A 155 23.47 18.61 -21.07
CA ALA A 155 24.87 18.25 -21.32
C ALA A 155 25.02 17.61 -22.72
N ALA A 156 24.23 16.59 -23.02
CA ALA A 156 24.25 15.92 -24.32
C ALA A 156 23.99 16.89 -25.49
N HIS A 157 23.06 17.83 -25.34
CA HIS A 157 22.76 18.84 -26.35
C HIS A 157 23.89 19.85 -26.55
N LEU A 158 24.61 20.22 -25.48
CA LEU A 158 25.76 21.13 -25.59
C LEU A 158 26.95 20.46 -26.28
N ASP A 159 27.19 19.18 -25.98
CA ASP A 159 28.23 18.38 -26.63
C ASP A 159 27.95 18.24 -28.14
N GLU A 160 26.72 17.95 -28.55
CA GLU A 160 26.31 17.89 -29.97
C GLU A 160 26.55 19.22 -30.72
N ILE A 161 26.30 20.36 -30.06
CA ILE A 161 26.56 21.68 -30.64
C ILE A 161 28.07 21.91 -30.82
N ALA A 162 28.89 21.49 -29.86
CA ALA A 162 30.34 21.61 -29.95
C ALA A 162 30.89 20.78 -31.12
N ASP A 163 30.49 19.51 -31.21
CA ASP A 163 30.90 18.60 -32.29
C ASP A 163 30.52 19.15 -33.67
N ARG A 164 29.31 19.72 -33.80
CA ARG A 164 28.86 20.32 -35.06
C ARG A 164 29.64 21.57 -35.45
N ARG A 165 30.07 22.38 -34.48
CA ARG A 165 30.94 23.54 -34.73
C ARG A 165 32.31 23.10 -35.20
N GLU A 166 32.93 22.14 -34.52
CA GLU A 166 34.23 21.61 -34.94
C GLU A 166 34.16 20.96 -36.33
N ALA A 167 33.08 20.25 -36.64
CA ALA A 167 32.88 19.68 -37.98
C ALA A 167 32.79 20.76 -39.07
N LEU A 168 32.06 21.85 -38.83
CA LEU A 168 31.99 22.98 -39.76
C LEU A 168 33.35 23.67 -39.95
N GLU A 169 34.11 23.87 -38.87
CA GLU A 169 35.44 24.46 -38.94
C GLU A 169 36.40 23.61 -39.79
N ARG A 170 36.40 22.28 -39.62
CA ARG A 170 37.18 21.37 -40.47
C ARG A 170 36.78 21.47 -41.95
N MET A 171 35.48 21.51 -42.25
CA MET A 171 35.01 21.65 -43.65
C MET A 171 35.42 22.99 -44.27
N LEU A 172 35.43 24.07 -43.48
CA LEU A 172 35.89 25.39 -43.95
C LEU A 172 37.40 25.41 -44.20
N GLU A 173 38.18 24.74 -43.35
CA GLU A 173 39.63 24.59 -43.53
C GLU A 173 39.98 23.76 -44.77
N ASP A 174 39.28 22.63 -44.97
CA ASP A 174 39.42 21.80 -46.18
C ASP A 174 39.03 22.60 -47.44
N SER A 175 37.90 23.31 -47.43
CA SER A 175 37.45 24.13 -48.57
C SER A 175 38.44 25.26 -48.92
N LYS A 176 39.08 25.87 -47.90
CA LYS A 176 40.11 26.90 -48.09
C LYS A 176 41.40 26.32 -48.67
N THR A 177 41.73 25.10 -48.29
CA THR A 177 42.87 24.34 -48.82
C THR A 177 42.64 23.98 -50.29
N ASP A 178 41.43 23.54 -50.64
CA ASP A 178 41.02 23.24 -52.03
C ASP A 178 40.95 24.49 -52.93
N ALA A 179 40.48 25.63 -52.40
CA ALA A 179 40.45 26.91 -53.13
C ALA A 179 41.86 27.47 -53.40
N SER A 180 42.79 27.26 -52.47
CA SER A 180 44.20 27.67 -52.65
C SER A 180 44.93 26.80 -53.68
N SER A 181 44.59 25.51 -53.79
CA SER A 181 45.19 24.59 -54.77
C SER A 181 44.59 24.72 -56.17
N SER A 182 43.35 25.19 -56.30
CA SER A 182 42.69 25.45 -57.60
C SER A 182 43.04 26.81 -58.24
N THR A 183 43.68 27.74 -57.52
CA THR A 183 44.20 29.01 -58.08
C THR A 183 45.50 28.82 -58.90
N THR A 184 46.13 27.64 -58.87
CA THR A 184 47.41 27.34 -59.56
C THR A 184 47.29 26.57 -60.88
N SER A 185 46.22 26.74 -61.66
CA SER A 185 46.15 26.21 -63.04
C SER A 185 45.97 27.31 -64.09
N PRO A 186 47.01 27.69 -64.87
CA PRO A 186 46.79 28.35 -66.15
C PRO A 186 46.30 27.31 -67.17
N THR A 187 45.19 27.61 -67.82
CA THR A 187 44.61 26.86 -68.95
C THR A 187 45.28 27.26 -70.26
N THR A 188 45.93 26.29 -70.92
CA THR A 188 45.98 25.99 -72.38
C THR A 188 46.75 26.99 -73.29
N VAL A 189 47.63 26.59 -74.24
CA VAL A 189 47.39 25.77 -75.45
C VAL A 189 48.68 25.09 -75.96
N PRO A 190 48.64 23.85 -76.49
CA PRO A 190 49.71 23.27 -77.29
C PRO A 190 49.63 23.76 -78.75
N ALA A 191 50.74 24.25 -79.31
CA ALA A 191 50.83 24.56 -80.74
C ALA A 191 51.35 23.34 -81.52
N THR A 192 50.48 22.74 -82.33
CA THR A 192 50.75 21.60 -83.22
C THR A 192 51.18 22.06 -84.61
N ALA A 193 52.38 21.58 -85.03
CA ALA A 193 52.84 21.08 -86.33
C ALA A 193 52.69 21.87 -87.66
N GLY A 194 53.77 21.79 -88.46
CA GLY A 194 53.77 21.88 -89.94
C GLY A 194 55.20 21.88 -90.53
N PRO A 195 55.42 21.45 -91.79
CA PRO A 195 56.21 20.26 -92.12
C PRO A 195 57.56 20.52 -92.81
N THR A 196 58.44 19.51 -92.82
CA THR A 196 59.67 19.48 -93.62
C THR A 196 59.48 18.58 -94.86
N PRO A 197 59.71 19.08 -96.09
CA PRO A 197 59.80 18.25 -97.28
C PRO A 197 61.24 17.81 -97.55
N ASP A 198 61.43 16.50 -97.60
CA ASP A 198 62.01 15.71 -98.69
C ASP A 198 63.14 16.29 -99.57
N LYS A 199 64.27 15.55 -99.66
CA LYS A 199 64.80 15.14 -100.97
C LYS A 199 65.81 13.98 -100.92
N ASP A 200 65.50 13.00 -101.77
CA ASP A 200 66.26 11.86 -102.26
C ASP A 200 67.75 12.10 -102.62
N VAL A 201 68.60 11.08 -102.37
CA VAL A 201 69.27 10.17 -103.35
C VAL A 201 70.24 9.26 -102.59
#